data_AF-A0A0T5ZBF5-F1
#
_entry.id   AF-A0A0T5ZBF5-F1
#
_cell.length_a   1.000
_cell.length_b   1.000
_cell.length_c   1.000
_cell.angle_alpha   90.00
_cell.angle_beta   90.00
_cell.angle_gamma   90.00
#
_symmetry.space_group_name_H-M   'P 1'
#
loop_
_entity.id
_entity.type
_entity.pdbx_description
1 polymer ?
#
loop_
_entity_poly.entity_id
_entity_poly.type
_entity_poly.pdbx_seq_one_letter_code
_entity_poly.pdbx_strand_id
1 'polypeptide(L)'
;MLIYLHGLNSSGGSAKARVLRDALPQISQDAPTYPAHRPVQAVAALQGYFEQLLASLSSGEPLLLIGSSMGGFYGRYLAQQLPFDHLLMINPALQPWNLLPEHEGWQETALGEHYY
;
A
#
# COMPACT_ATOMS: atom_id res chain seq x y z
N MET A 1 6.36 0.89 -14.07
CA MET A 1 6.58 0.29 -12.73
C MET A 1 5.29 -0.16 -12.05
N LEU A 2 5.36 -1.16 -11.17
CA LEU A 2 4.26 -1.60 -10.29
C LEU A 2 4.60 -1.31 -8.82
N ILE A 3 3.67 -0.69 -8.10
CA ILE A 3 3.77 -0.47 -6.64
C ILE A 3 2.73 -1.32 -5.90
N TYR A 4 3.16 -2.03 -4.86
CA TYR A 4 2.27 -2.82 -4.00
C TYR A 4 2.08 -2.17 -2.62
N LEU A 5 0.82 -1.95 -2.22
CA LEU A 5 0.42 -1.41 -0.92
C LEU A 5 -0.14 -2.51 -0.01
N HIS A 6 0.46 -2.63 1.18
CA HIS A 6 0.12 -3.68 2.14
C HIS A 6 -1.08 -3.33 3.05
N GLY A 7 -1.67 -4.34 3.68
CA GLY A 7 -2.78 -4.15 4.62
C GLY A 7 -2.33 -3.73 6.03
N LEU A 8 -3.30 -3.67 6.95
CA LEU A 8 -3.07 -3.48 8.39
C LEU A 8 -2.05 -4.49 8.93
N ASN A 9 -1.17 -4.05 9.83
CA ASN A 9 -0.14 -4.86 10.50
C ASN A 9 0.82 -5.63 9.59
N SER A 10 0.87 -5.26 8.31
CA SER A 10 1.76 -5.87 7.32
C SER A 10 2.91 -4.93 6.97
N SER A 11 3.70 -5.30 5.97
CA SER A 11 4.81 -4.51 5.47
C SER A 11 5.04 -4.76 3.97
N GLY A 12 5.94 -4.00 3.37
CA GLY A 12 6.46 -4.25 2.02
C GLY A 12 7.09 -5.63 1.85
N GLY A 13 7.47 -6.28 2.95
CA GLY A 13 7.98 -7.66 2.99
C GLY A 13 6.92 -8.75 3.00
N SER A 14 5.62 -8.42 2.89
CA SER A 14 4.53 -9.39 3.00
C SER A 14 4.62 -10.55 2.00
N ALA A 15 4.04 -11.70 2.35
CA ALA A 15 3.98 -12.86 1.46
C ALA A 15 3.37 -12.53 0.08
N LYS A 16 2.33 -11.67 0.04
CA LYS A 16 1.71 -11.21 -1.21
C LYS A 16 2.67 -10.37 -2.06
N ALA A 17 3.43 -9.46 -1.43
CA ALA A 17 4.45 -8.69 -2.13
C ALA A 17 5.55 -9.60 -2.72
N ARG A 18 5.95 -10.64 -1.97
CA ARG A 18 6.89 -11.65 -2.45
C ARG A 18 6.35 -12.44 -3.64
N VAL A 19 5.13 -12.99 -3.52
CA VAL A 19 4.47 -13.72 -4.61
C VAL A 19 4.38 -12.87 -5.87
N LEU A 20 4.05 -11.58 -5.75
CA LEU A 20 3.99 -10.68 -6.88
C LEU A 20 5.35 -10.47 -7.56
N ARG A 21 6.40 -10.23 -6.75
CA ARG A 21 7.78 -10.13 -7.26
C ARG A 21 8.22 -11.38 -8.00
N ASP A 22 7.96 -12.54 -7.40
CA ASP A 22 8.36 -13.84 -7.96
C ASP A 22 7.57 -14.19 -9.23
N ALA A 23 6.30 -13.79 -9.31
CA ALA A 23 5.43 -14.07 -10.46
C ALA A 23 5.68 -13.12 -11.66
N LEU A 24 6.15 -11.90 -11.40
CA LEU A 24 6.35 -10.85 -12.42
C LEU A 24 7.79 -10.30 -12.44
N PRO A 25 8.83 -11.15 -12.54
CA PRO A 25 10.22 -10.72 -12.35
C PRO A 25 10.72 -9.72 -13.40
N GLN A 26 10.02 -9.60 -14.53
CA GLN A 26 10.36 -8.67 -15.63
C GLN A 26 9.79 -7.26 -15.42
N ILE A 27 8.91 -7.07 -14.43
CA ILE A 27 8.29 -5.78 -14.13
C ILE A 27 9.04 -5.15 -12.96
N SER A 28 9.51 -3.90 -13.13
CA SER A 28 10.05 -3.10 -12.03
C SER A 28 8.98 -2.95 -10.94
N GLN A 29 9.32 -3.34 -9.72
CA GLN A 29 8.40 -3.46 -8.60
C GLN A 29 8.97 -2.84 -7.33
N ASP A 30 8.12 -2.16 -6.58
CA ASP A 30 8.41 -1.75 -5.21
C ASP A 30 7.18 -1.94 -4.30
N ALA A 31 7.44 -2.07 -3.01
CA ALA A 31 6.43 -2.27 -1.98
C ALA A 31 6.84 -1.47 -0.74
N PRO A 32 6.47 -0.18 -0.65
CA PRO A 32 6.84 0.63 0.50
C PRO A 32 6.20 0.08 1.77
N THR A 33 6.93 0.17 2.89
CA THR A 33 6.37 -0.07 4.21
C THR A 33 5.93 1.25 4.82
N TYR A 34 4.69 1.32 5.29
CA TYR A 34 4.10 2.53 5.86
C TYR A 34 3.25 2.18 7.10
N PRO A 35 3.00 3.14 8.02
CA PRO A 35 2.27 2.87 9.26
C PRO A 35 0.77 2.79 9.00
N ALA A 36 0.33 1.70 8.39
CA ALA A 36 -1.05 1.51 7.92
C ALA A 36 -2.09 1.67 9.06
N HIS A 37 -1.75 1.29 10.29
CA HIS A 37 -2.58 1.47 11.49
C HIS A 37 -2.79 2.92 11.91
N ARG A 38 -2.04 3.88 11.35
CA ARG A 38 -2.13 5.31 11.67
C ARG A 38 -2.52 6.11 10.43
N PRO A 39 -3.82 6.34 10.18
CA PRO A 39 -4.30 6.87 8.90
C PRO A 39 -3.63 8.18 8.44
N VAL A 40 -3.45 9.14 9.34
CA VAL A 40 -2.80 10.42 9.03
C VAL A 40 -1.33 10.21 8.64
N GLN A 41 -0.60 9.36 9.36
CA GLN A 41 0.81 9.07 9.09
C GLN A 41 0.98 8.22 7.83
N ALA A 42 0.07 7.27 7.59
CA ALA A 42 0.06 6.45 6.38
C ALA A 42 -0.12 7.32 5.13
N VAL A 43 -1.09 8.23 5.14
CA VAL A 43 -1.32 9.15 4.01
C VAL A 43 -0.10 10.03 3.77
N ALA A 44 0.45 10.65 4.80
CA ALA A 44 1.63 11.51 4.67
C ALA A 44 2.85 10.74 4.13
N ALA A 45 3.10 9.53 4.66
CA ALA A 45 4.21 8.69 4.19
C ALA A 45 4.04 8.27 2.73
N LEU A 46 2.83 7.86 2.35
CA LEU A 46 2.54 7.44 0.97
C LEU A 46 2.60 8.61 -0.02
N GLN A 47 2.07 9.79 0.35
CA GLN A 47 2.18 10.99 -0.47
C GLN A 47 3.64 11.35 -0.72
N GLY A 48 4.46 11.43 0.34
CA GLY A 48 5.89 11.72 0.19
C GLY A 48 6.64 10.67 -0.64
N TYR A 49 6.32 9.39 -0.46
CA TYR A 49 6.87 8.31 -1.29
C TYR A 49 6.53 8.49 -2.78
N PHE A 50 5.25 8.75 -3.10
CA PHE A 50 4.83 8.90 -4.48
C PHE A 50 5.30 10.20 -5.12
N GLU A 51 5.43 11.30 -4.37
CA GLU A 51 6.04 12.55 -4.86
C GLU A 51 7.48 12.31 -5.33
N GLN A 52 8.29 11.60 -4.53
CA GLN A 52 9.66 11.25 -4.88
C GLN A 52 9.70 10.29 -6.08
N LEU A 53 8.82 9.28 -6.09
CA LEU A 53 8.75 8.32 -7.18
C LEU A 53 8.40 9.01 -8.50
N LEU A 54 7.33 9.81 -8.53
CA LEU A 54 6.86 10.53 -9.71
C LEU A 54 7.92 11.51 -10.25
N ALA A 55 8.71 12.13 -9.38
CA ALA A 55 9.82 12.99 -9.79
C ALA A 55 10.97 12.23 -10.48
N SER A 56 11.09 10.92 -10.23
CA SER A 56 12.14 10.05 -10.79
C SER A 56 11.70 9.18 -11.97
N LEU A 57 10.40 9.05 -12.21
CA LEU A 57 9.86 8.23 -13.29
C LEU A 57 10.15 8.86 -14.66
N SER A 58 10.49 8.00 -15.62
CA SER A 58 10.65 8.43 -17.01
C SER A 58 9.29 8.81 -17.60
N SER A 59 9.29 9.83 -18.48
CA SER A 59 8.07 10.25 -19.15
C SER A 59 7.44 9.09 -19.93
N GLY A 60 6.16 8.84 -19.68
CA GLY A 60 5.40 7.77 -20.34
C GLY A 60 5.61 6.37 -19.77
N GLU A 61 6.37 6.20 -18.68
CA GLU A 61 6.43 4.91 -17.98
C GLU A 61 5.12 4.66 -17.22
N PRO A 62 4.37 3.56 -17.51
CA PRO A 62 3.12 3.29 -16.82
C PRO A 62 3.33 3.00 -15.34
N LEU A 63 2.51 3.58 -14.47
CA LEU A 63 2.51 3.40 -13.03
C LEU A 63 1.26 2.63 -12.60
N LEU A 64 1.45 1.36 -12.22
CA LEU A 64 0.41 0.47 -11.73
C LEU A 64 0.43 0.39 -10.21
N LEU A 65 -0.74 0.45 -9.58
CA LEU A 65 -0.89 0.31 -8.14
C LEU A 65 -1.66 -0.97 -7.81
N ILE A 66 -1.15 -1.78 -6.88
CA ILE A 66 -1.84 -2.94 -6.33
C ILE A 66 -2.05 -2.75 -4.83
N GLY A 67 -3.29 -2.70 -4.37
CA GLY A 67 -3.61 -2.60 -2.95
C GLY A 67 -4.33 -3.85 -2.44
N SER A 68 -3.88 -4.42 -1.33
CA SER A 68 -4.60 -5.53 -0.66
C SER A 68 -5.20 -5.12 0.68
N SER A 69 -6.42 -5.58 0.99
CA SER A 69 -7.12 -5.20 2.23
C SER A 69 -7.10 -3.67 2.41
N MET A 70 -6.54 -3.16 3.51
CA MET A 70 -6.41 -1.71 3.77
C MET A 70 -5.49 -0.97 2.79
N GLY A 71 -4.54 -1.66 2.14
CA GLY A 71 -3.78 -1.08 1.04
C GLY A 71 -4.65 -0.71 -0.16
N GLY A 72 -5.78 -1.42 -0.37
CA GLY A 72 -6.78 -1.05 -1.38
C GLY A 72 -7.52 0.25 -1.05
N PHE A 73 -7.79 0.50 0.25
CA PHE A 73 -8.35 1.77 0.71
C PHE A 73 -7.41 2.94 0.42
N TYR A 74 -6.13 2.83 0.81
CA TYR A 74 -5.14 3.86 0.51
C TYR A 74 -4.91 4.01 -0.99
N GLY A 75 -4.87 2.91 -1.74
CA GLY A 75 -4.73 2.96 -3.20
C GLY A 75 -5.87 3.75 -3.85
N ARG A 76 -7.12 3.53 -3.42
CA ARG A 76 -8.28 4.30 -3.89
C ARG A 76 -8.20 5.78 -3.50
N TYR A 77 -7.72 6.08 -2.30
CA TYR A 77 -7.53 7.47 -1.84
C TYR A 77 -6.47 8.21 -2.67
N LEU A 78 -5.33 7.57 -2.90
CA LEU A 78 -4.22 8.15 -3.67
C LEU A 78 -4.56 8.27 -5.15
N ALA A 79 -5.32 7.34 -5.73
CA ALA A 79 -5.72 7.38 -7.14
C ALA A 79 -6.65 8.54 -7.50
N GLN A 80 -7.21 9.23 -6.52
CA GLN A 80 -7.95 10.48 -6.75
C GLN A 80 -7.05 11.71 -6.82
N GLN A 81 -5.78 11.60 -6.41
CA GLN A 81 -4.84 12.71 -6.25
C GLN A 81 -3.61 12.60 -7.16
N LEU A 82 -3.25 11.38 -7.56
CA LEU A 82 -2.01 11.08 -8.27
C LEU A 82 -2.27 10.34 -9.58
N PRO A 83 -1.43 10.54 -10.61
CA PRO A 83 -1.64 9.97 -11.93
C PRO A 83 -1.18 8.50 -11.99
N PHE A 84 -2.03 7.58 -11.55
CA PHE A 84 -1.84 6.15 -11.80
C PHE A 84 -2.58 5.74 -13.08
N ASP A 85 -1.96 4.88 -13.89
CA ASP A 85 -2.62 4.31 -15.07
C ASP A 85 -3.71 3.31 -14.64
N HIS A 86 -3.41 2.49 -13.64
CA HIS A 86 -4.34 1.48 -13.14
C HIS A 86 -4.19 1.23 -11.63
N LEU A 87 -5.32 1.00 -10.97
CA LEU A 87 -5.40 0.47 -9.61
C LEU A 87 -6.05 -0.92 -9.63
N LEU A 88 -5.32 -1.93 -9.17
CA LEU A 88 -5.82 -3.28 -8.92
C LEU A 88 -5.99 -3.49 -7.42
N MET A 89 -7.07 -4.15 -7.02
CA MET A 89 -7.42 -4.35 -5.61
C MET A 89 -7.65 -5.82 -5.30
N ILE A 90 -7.00 -6.32 -4.25
CA ILE A 90 -7.13 -7.70 -3.77
C ILE A 90 -7.88 -7.68 -2.43
N ASN A 91 -9.13 -8.18 -2.43
CA ASN A 91 -10.01 -8.19 -1.26
C ASN A 91 -9.98 -6.85 -0.48
N PRO A 92 -10.32 -5.71 -1.13
CA PRO A 92 -10.10 -4.39 -0.53
C PRO A 92 -11.03 -4.12 0.65
N ALA A 93 -10.48 -3.47 1.68
CA ALA A 93 -11.24 -2.94 2.80
C ALA A 93 -11.74 -1.52 2.49
N LEU A 94 -12.74 -1.38 1.60
CA LEU A 94 -13.21 -0.06 1.14
C LEU A 94 -13.95 0.75 2.23
N GLN A 95 -14.42 0.08 3.27
CA GLN A 95 -15.03 0.68 4.46
C GLN A 95 -14.30 0.14 5.69
N PRO A 96 -13.03 0.53 5.91
CA PRO A 96 -12.19 -0.10 6.94
C PRO A 96 -12.78 0.05 8.34
N TRP A 97 -13.53 1.13 8.62
CA TRP A 97 -14.22 1.35 9.89
C TRP A 97 -15.25 0.26 10.24
N ASN A 98 -15.77 -0.50 9.28
CA ASN A 98 -16.65 -1.64 9.58
C ASN A 98 -15.87 -2.89 10.04
N LEU A 99 -14.58 -2.97 9.71
CA LEU A 99 -13.70 -4.11 9.99
C LEU A 99 -12.80 -3.85 11.21
N LEU A 100 -12.52 -2.58 11.53
CA LEU A 100 -11.70 -2.20 12.68
C LEU A 100 -12.20 -2.74 14.03
N PRO A 101 -13.52 -2.90 14.29
CA PRO A 101 -13.98 -3.52 15.55
C PRO A 101 -13.45 -4.94 15.76
N GLU A 102 -13.13 -5.69 14.70
CA GLU A 102 -12.52 -7.03 14.77
C GLU A 102 -11.05 -6.98 15.21
N HIS A 103 -10.45 -5.78 15.23
CA HIS A 103 -9.05 -5.51 15.57
C HIS A 103 -8.91 -4.67 16.85
N GLU A 104 -9.95 -4.64 17.70
CA GLU A 104 -9.88 -3.97 19.00
C GLU A 104 -8.88 -4.65 19.94
N GLY A 105 -8.19 -3.83 20.74
CA GLY A 105 -7.19 -4.27 21.71
C GLY A 105 -5.77 -4.19 21.18
N TRP A 106 -4.83 -4.76 21.94
CA TRP A 106 -3.41 -4.69 21.60
C TRP A 106 -3.08 -5.41 20.30
N GLN A 107 -2.38 -4.70 19.42
CA GLN A 107 -1.90 -5.16 18.13
C GLN A 107 -0.38 -5.02 18.04
N GLU A 108 0.22 -5.76 17.10
CA GLU A 108 1.63 -5.66 16.74
C GLU A 108 1.75 -5.54 15.23
N THR A 109 2.56 -4.59 14.75
CA THR A 109 2.85 -4.45 13.32
C THR A 109 3.92 -5.45 12.87
N ALA A 110 4.04 -5.68 11.56
CA ALA A 110 5.13 -6.50 11.00
C ALA A 110 6.56 -5.97 11.29
N LEU A 111 6.69 -4.76 11.85
CA LEU A 111 7.96 -4.19 12.28
C LEU A 111 8.17 -4.27 13.81
N GLY A 112 7.26 -4.92 14.54
CA GLY A 112 7.33 -5.07 16.00
C GLY A 112 6.83 -3.86 16.80
N GLU A 113 6.17 -2.90 16.15
CA GLU A 113 5.52 -1.80 16.89
C GLU A 113 4.24 -2.31 17.56
N HIS A 114 4.16 -2.19 18.89
CA HIS A 114 2.95 -2.44 19.66
C HIS A 114 2.08 -1.19 19.74
N TYR A 115 0.78 -1.35 19.52
CA TYR A 115 -0.20 -0.28 19.64
C TYR A 115 -1.55 -0.82 20.12
N TYR A 116 -2.41 0.08 20.58
CA TYR A 116 -3.80 -0.20 20.97
C TYR A 116 -4.74 0.49 19.99
#